data_AF-A0A1Y3SNW4-F1
#
_entry.id   AF-A0A1Y3SNW4-F1
#
_cell.length_a   1.000
_cell.length_b   1.000
_cell.length_c   1.000
_cell.angle_alpha   90.00
_cell.angle_beta   90.00
_cell.angle_gamma   90.00
#
_symmetry.space_group_name_H-M   'P 1'
#
loop_
_entity.id
_entity.type
_entity.pdbx_description
1 polymer ?
#
loop_
_entity_poly.entity_id
_entity_poly.type
_entity_poly.pdbx_seq_one_letter_code
_entity_poly.pdbx_strand_id
1 'polypeptide(L)'
;MEPKYPGLVESYVDLGECYDRAALQTVGRELKGCMKGYKACYSRAYRCLTAAAQLDEDVRALLVTPALEAKMAKRARGILSREIKGAGDQAGRAVQRFLGGITWQGVLREYGTVEAQCGRVYELSDTYGLAHTMLTCLAAGAMAAGHDVVACPDPLFPDRMAHLLIPSLSLAFVSTAPELPWPHRPYRRIRLDAMADGEVLRRSRARLRFSRKVSAALLEEAVDALAQAKAMHDELEGLYNPHVDFDRVYQRGEEIVEAFLALEERK
;
A
#
# COMPACT_ATOMS: atom_id res chain seq x y z
N MET A 1 -15.34 -8.79 -19.59
CA MET A 1 -15.47 -9.77 -18.49
C MET A 1 -16.71 -10.58 -18.77
N GLU A 2 -16.64 -11.90 -18.63
CA GLU A 2 -17.80 -12.78 -18.79
C GLU A 2 -18.23 -13.25 -17.38
N PRO A 3 -19.46 -12.97 -16.93
CA PRO A 3 -19.97 -13.37 -15.64
C PRO A 3 -20.12 -14.89 -15.58
N LYS A 4 -19.81 -15.48 -14.42
CA LYS A 4 -19.98 -16.92 -14.18
C LYS A 4 -21.45 -17.29 -13.97
N TYR A 5 -22.25 -16.38 -13.44
CA TYR A 5 -23.67 -16.58 -13.12
C TYR A 5 -24.50 -15.30 -13.44
N PRO A 6 -24.57 -14.89 -14.72
CA PRO A 6 -25.35 -13.71 -15.12
C PRO A 6 -26.82 -13.84 -14.74
N GLY A 7 -27.40 -12.78 -14.20
CA GLY A 7 -28.81 -12.70 -13.81
C GLY A 7 -29.16 -13.40 -12.49
N LEU A 8 -28.28 -14.25 -11.95
CA LEU A 8 -28.48 -14.90 -10.65
C LEU A 8 -27.81 -14.12 -9.51
N VAL A 9 -26.53 -13.75 -9.68
CA VAL A 9 -25.76 -12.94 -8.71
C VAL A 9 -24.89 -11.86 -9.37
N GLU A 10 -24.83 -11.84 -10.71
CA GLU A 10 -24.03 -10.89 -11.48
C GLU A 10 -24.90 -10.17 -12.51
N SER A 11 -24.71 -8.87 -12.66
CA SER A 11 -25.39 -8.05 -13.66
C SER A 11 -24.40 -7.13 -14.36
N TYR A 12 -24.59 -6.95 -15.68
CA TYR A 12 -23.86 -5.92 -16.41
C TYR A 12 -24.48 -4.55 -16.16
N VAL A 13 -23.63 -3.57 -15.88
CA VAL A 13 -24.01 -2.16 -15.77
C VAL A 13 -23.44 -1.44 -16.98
N ASP A 14 -24.30 -0.99 -17.88
CA ASP A 14 -23.90 -0.20 -19.05
C ASP A 14 -24.04 1.29 -18.73
N LEU A 15 -22.93 1.95 -18.41
CA LEU A 15 -22.87 3.40 -18.28
C LEU A 15 -22.69 4.11 -19.64
N GLY A 16 -22.53 3.34 -20.72
CA GLY A 16 -22.37 3.81 -22.08
C GLY A 16 -23.59 4.55 -22.65
N GLU A 17 -24.75 4.40 -22.00
CA GLU A 17 -25.98 5.11 -22.31
C GLU A 17 -26.01 6.55 -21.78
N CYS A 18 -25.14 6.88 -20.82
CA CYS A 18 -25.06 8.21 -20.22
C CYS A 18 -24.19 9.17 -21.04
N TYR A 19 -23.55 8.70 -22.11
CA TYR A 19 -22.73 9.54 -22.98
C TYR A 19 -23.55 10.21 -24.09
N ASP A 20 -23.33 11.50 -24.31
CA ASP A 20 -23.72 12.17 -25.56
C ASP A 20 -22.75 11.75 -26.67
N ARG A 21 -23.12 10.67 -27.37
CA ARG A 21 -22.32 10.10 -28.46
C ARG A 21 -22.17 11.05 -29.64
N ALA A 22 -23.15 11.91 -29.90
CA ALA A 22 -23.09 12.85 -31.01
C ALA A 22 -22.07 13.95 -30.71
N ALA A 23 -22.11 14.51 -29.50
CA ALA A 23 -21.14 15.51 -29.06
C ALA A 23 -19.72 14.92 -28.97
N LEU A 24 -19.55 13.71 -28.44
CA LEU A 24 -18.23 13.04 -28.39
C LEU A 24 -17.61 12.77 -29.77
N GLN A 25 -18.42 12.57 -30.81
CA GLN A 25 -17.91 12.43 -32.18
C GLN A 25 -17.25 13.74 -32.67
N THR A 26 -17.74 14.90 -32.24
CA THR A 26 -17.19 16.20 -32.63
C THR A 26 -15.81 16.46 -32.03
N VAL A 27 -15.58 16.03 -30.78
CA VAL A 27 -14.28 16.10 -30.09
C VAL A 27 -13.39 14.86 -30.32
N GLY A 28 -13.83 13.92 -31.16
CA GLY A 28 -13.19 12.61 -31.32
C GLY A 28 -11.74 12.64 -31.81
N ARG A 29 -11.32 13.69 -32.53
CA ARG A 29 -9.91 13.86 -32.96
C ARG A 29 -9.02 14.25 -31.78
N GLU A 30 -9.48 15.15 -30.93
CA GLU A 30 -8.77 15.62 -29.73
C GLU A 30 -8.68 14.49 -28.71
N LEU A 31 -9.78 13.77 -28.49
CA LEU A 31 -9.81 12.56 -27.65
C LEU A 31 -8.76 11.53 -28.07
N LYS A 32 -8.72 11.18 -29.36
CA LYS A 32 -7.71 10.25 -29.91
C LYS A 32 -6.28 10.81 -29.81
N GLY A 33 -6.13 12.13 -29.76
CA GLY A 33 -4.87 12.83 -29.52
C GLY A 33 -4.39 12.66 -28.09
N CYS A 34 -5.20 13.03 -27.10
CA CYS A 34 -4.89 12.90 -25.66
C CYS A 34 -4.66 11.45 -25.23
N MET A 35 -5.32 10.49 -25.87
CA MET A 35 -5.07 9.06 -25.62
C MET A 35 -3.66 8.58 -26.06
N LYS A 36 -2.93 9.36 -26.87
CA LYS A 36 -1.54 9.04 -27.26
C LYS A 36 -0.57 9.57 -26.20
N GLY A 37 0.01 8.68 -25.41
CA GLY A 37 1.17 9.00 -24.55
C GLY A 37 1.03 8.59 -23.10
N TYR A 38 -0.19 8.53 -22.55
CA TYR A 38 -0.39 8.20 -21.13
C TYR A 38 0.16 6.79 -20.78
N LYS A 39 0.00 5.80 -21.67
CA LYS A 39 0.56 4.45 -21.50
C LYS A 39 2.09 4.45 -21.38
N ALA A 40 2.75 5.35 -22.11
CA ALA A 40 4.20 5.48 -22.03
C ALA A 40 4.65 6.02 -20.67
N CYS A 41 3.85 6.92 -20.07
CA CYS A 41 4.11 7.45 -18.73
C CYS A 41 3.98 6.37 -17.66
N TYR A 42 2.90 5.58 -17.68
CA TYR A 42 2.80 4.42 -16.78
C TYR A 42 3.93 3.41 -16.99
N SER A 43 4.29 3.12 -18.25
CA SER A 43 5.42 2.23 -18.55
C SER A 43 6.75 2.77 -18.01
N ARG A 44 6.97 4.09 -18.06
CA ARG A 44 8.16 4.73 -17.48
C ARG A 44 8.11 4.64 -15.96
N ALA A 45 6.99 5.01 -15.34
CA ALA A 45 6.80 4.91 -13.90
C ALA A 45 7.12 3.50 -13.38
N TYR A 46 6.49 2.46 -13.94
CA TYR A 46 6.71 1.08 -13.50
C TYR A 46 8.13 0.57 -13.74
N ARG A 47 8.81 1.02 -14.80
CA ARG A 47 10.23 0.72 -15.00
C ARG A 47 11.11 1.32 -13.90
N CYS A 48 10.86 2.58 -13.55
CA CYS A 48 11.58 3.26 -12.47
C CYS A 48 11.31 2.60 -11.11
N LEU A 49 10.04 2.27 -10.80
CA LEU A 49 9.68 1.55 -9.57
C LEU A 49 10.33 0.16 -9.50
N THR A 50 10.35 -0.58 -10.61
CA THR A 50 10.99 -1.89 -10.67
C THR A 50 12.50 -1.78 -10.42
N ALA A 51 13.16 -0.78 -11.02
CA ALA A 51 14.58 -0.55 -10.80
C ALA A 51 14.90 -0.13 -9.35
N ALA A 52 14.06 0.72 -8.74
CA ALA A 52 14.18 1.09 -7.33
C ALA A 52 14.04 -0.14 -6.42
N ALA A 53 12.99 -0.95 -6.66
CA ALA A 53 12.74 -2.17 -5.91
C ALA A 53 13.90 -3.18 -6.01
N GLN A 54 14.53 -3.32 -7.18
CA GLN A 54 15.70 -4.18 -7.34
C GLN A 54 16.90 -3.70 -6.52
N LEU A 55 17.17 -2.39 -6.48
CA LEU A 55 18.26 -1.84 -5.66
C LEU A 55 18.01 -2.03 -4.17
N ASP A 56 16.77 -1.83 -3.74
CA ASP A 56 16.38 -2.00 -2.34
C ASP A 56 16.41 -3.48 -1.92
N GLU A 57 16.02 -4.40 -2.81
CA GLU A 57 16.17 -5.84 -2.59
C GLU A 57 17.64 -6.25 -2.47
N ASP A 58 18.51 -5.72 -3.33
CA ASP A 58 19.95 -5.95 -3.29
C ASP A 58 20.56 -5.52 -1.95
N VAL A 59 20.14 -4.36 -1.45
CA VAL A 59 20.54 -3.83 -0.14
C VAL A 59 20.02 -4.72 0.98
N ARG A 60 18.75 -5.12 0.91
CA ARG A 60 18.14 -5.99 1.91
C ARG A 60 18.82 -7.35 1.96
N ALA A 61 19.01 -8.01 0.82
CA ALA A 61 19.64 -9.33 0.71
C ALA A 61 21.08 -9.33 1.26
N LEU A 62 21.80 -8.22 1.10
CA LEU A 62 23.14 -8.04 1.70
C LEU A 62 23.12 -8.03 3.24
N LEU A 63 22.04 -7.52 3.85
CA LEU A 63 21.93 -7.28 5.29
C LEU A 63 21.17 -8.38 6.02
N VAL A 64 20.21 -9.03 5.34
CA VAL A 64 19.42 -10.13 5.89
C VAL A 64 20.29 -11.37 5.99
N THR A 65 20.55 -11.79 7.23
CA THR A 65 21.32 -12.99 7.57
C THR A 65 20.54 -13.81 8.60
N PRO A 66 20.78 -15.13 8.70
CA PRO A 66 20.13 -15.95 9.73
C PRO A 66 20.36 -15.43 11.15
N ALA A 67 21.54 -14.84 11.41
CA ALA A 67 21.84 -14.22 12.69
C ALA A 67 20.98 -12.96 12.95
N LEU A 68 20.75 -12.13 11.93
CA LEU A 68 19.85 -10.98 12.03
C LEU A 68 18.42 -11.44 12.27
N GLU A 69 17.94 -12.42 11.51
CA GLU A 69 16.57 -12.96 11.66
C GLU A 69 16.34 -13.51 13.07
N ALA A 70 17.31 -14.26 13.61
CA ALA A 70 17.26 -14.76 14.97
C ALA A 70 17.22 -13.62 16.01
N LYS A 71 17.98 -12.54 15.81
CA LYS A 71 17.92 -11.33 16.65
C LYS A 71 16.55 -10.66 16.57
N MET A 72 15.98 -10.50 15.37
CA MET A 72 14.65 -9.92 15.14
C MET A 72 13.57 -10.75 15.85
N ALA A 73 13.59 -12.07 15.65
CA ALA A 73 12.65 -12.99 16.30
C ALA A 73 12.77 -12.96 17.83
N LYS A 74 14.00 -12.92 18.37
CA LYS A 74 14.23 -12.78 19.82
C LYS A 74 13.66 -11.47 20.35
N ARG A 75 13.87 -10.36 19.62
CA ARG A 75 13.32 -9.05 20.01
C ARG A 75 11.79 -9.05 19.94
N ALA A 76 11.21 -9.62 18.89
CA ALA A 76 9.75 -9.76 18.74
C ALA A 76 9.15 -10.52 19.92
N ARG A 77 9.73 -11.67 20.31
CA ARG A 77 9.30 -12.43 21.49
C ARG A 77 9.31 -11.62 22.78
N GLY A 78 10.33 -10.79 22.99
CA GLY A 78 10.41 -9.89 24.15
C GLY A 78 9.42 -8.71 24.12
N ILE A 79 8.89 -8.35 22.95
CA ILE A 79 7.80 -7.39 22.84
C ILE A 79 6.47 -8.10 23.12
N LEU A 80 6.24 -9.26 22.50
CA LEU A 80 5.06 -10.09 22.71
C LEU A 80 4.83 -10.35 24.19
N SER A 81 5.85 -10.81 24.94
CA SER A 81 5.71 -11.11 26.36
C SER A 81 5.35 -9.89 27.23
N ARG A 82 5.58 -8.67 26.75
CA ARG A 82 5.26 -7.43 27.47
C ARG A 82 3.91 -6.86 27.08
N GLU A 83 3.59 -6.87 25.79
CA GLU A 83 2.41 -6.20 25.24
C GLU A 83 1.20 -7.12 25.09
N ILE A 84 1.42 -8.43 24.95
CA ILE A 84 0.38 -9.42 24.70
C ILE A 84 0.41 -10.45 25.84
N LYS A 85 -0.63 -10.44 26.67
CA LYS A 85 -0.74 -11.30 27.85
C LYS A 85 -1.90 -12.28 27.65
N GLY A 86 -1.70 -13.51 28.13
CA GLY A 86 -2.72 -14.57 28.06
C GLY A 86 -2.63 -15.41 26.79
N ALA A 87 -3.38 -16.51 26.79
CA ALA A 87 -3.64 -17.32 25.62
C ALA A 87 -5.14 -17.16 25.29
N GLY A 88 -5.45 -16.88 24.04
CA GLY A 88 -6.83 -16.89 23.56
C GLY A 88 -7.29 -18.33 23.33
N ASP A 89 -8.59 -18.59 23.53
CA ASP A 89 -9.17 -19.91 23.27
C ASP A 89 -9.22 -20.25 21.77
N GLN A 90 -9.22 -19.23 20.91
CA GLN A 90 -9.19 -19.34 19.46
C GLN A 90 -8.08 -18.46 18.89
N ALA A 91 -7.51 -18.88 17.76
CA ALA A 91 -6.56 -18.05 17.03
C ALA A 91 -7.26 -16.87 16.36
N GLY A 92 -6.63 -15.70 16.44
CA GLY A 92 -7.04 -14.50 15.71
C GLY A 92 -6.83 -14.64 14.21
N ARG A 93 -7.43 -13.72 13.45
CA ARG A 93 -7.39 -13.69 11.99
C ARG A 93 -6.46 -12.60 11.48
N ALA A 94 -5.85 -12.83 10.33
CA ALA A 94 -5.12 -11.82 9.60
C ALA A 94 -5.96 -11.29 8.43
N VAL A 95 -6.04 -9.98 8.31
CA VAL A 95 -6.52 -9.30 7.10
C VAL A 95 -5.40 -8.44 6.52
N GLN A 96 -5.32 -8.38 5.19
CA GLN A 96 -4.33 -7.54 4.52
C GLN A 96 -4.95 -6.22 4.08
N ARG A 97 -4.29 -5.10 4.42
CA ARG A 97 -4.66 -3.75 3.99
C ARG A 97 -3.41 -2.92 3.76
N PHE A 98 -3.30 -2.25 2.62
CA PHE A 98 -2.23 -1.27 2.43
C PHE A 98 -2.48 -0.04 3.32
N LEU A 99 -1.42 0.43 3.97
CA LEU A 99 -1.44 1.67 4.77
C LEU A 99 -0.90 2.87 3.96
N GLY A 100 -0.58 2.67 2.69
CA GLY A 100 0.07 3.67 1.85
C GLY A 100 0.29 3.15 0.45
N GLY A 101 0.86 4.00 -0.39
CA GLY A 101 1.08 3.69 -1.79
C GLY A 101 1.97 4.74 -2.46
N ILE A 102 2.48 4.39 -3.64
CA ILE A 102 3.22 5.33 -4.47
C ILE A 102 2.23 5.89 -5.48
N THR A 103 2.03 7.21 -5.44
CA THR A 103 1.01 7.90 -6.22
C THR A 103 1.64 9.03 -7.02
N TRP A 104 0.83 9.68 -7.87
CA TRP A 104 1.23 10.91 -8.56
C TRP A 104 1.50 12.09 -7.61
N GLN A 105 1.06 12.02 -6.35
CA GLN A 105 1.35 13.01 -5.30
C GLN A 105 2.62 12.67 -4.49
N GLY A 106 3.29 11.56 -4.83
CA GLY A 106 4.41 11.03 -4.06
C GLY A 106 4.04 9.78 -3.26
N VAL A 107 4.92 9.44 -2.32
CA VAL A 107 4.74 8.30 -1.41
C VAL A 107 3.76 8.70 -0.31
N LEU A 108 2.56 8.13 -0.36
CA LEU A 108 1.49 8.35 0.60
C LEU A 108 1.57 7.34 1.74
N ARG A 109 1.38 7.81 2.98
CA ARG A 109 1.15 6.95 4.15
C ARG A 109 -0.02 7.48 4.96
N GLU A 110 -1.03 6.64 5.14
CA GLU A 110 -2.26 6.93 5.87
C GLU A 110 -2.06 6.73 7.38
N TYR A 111 -1.16 7.51 7.97
CA TYR A 111 -0.89 7.44 9.40
C TYR A 111 -2.10 7.80 10.26
N GLY A 112 -3.04 8.62 9.76
CA GLY A 112 -4.32 8.87 10.43
C GLY A 112 -5.13 7.59 10.69
N THR A 113 -5.02 6.58 9.81
CA THR A 113 -5.65 5.26 10.03
C THR A 113 -5.03 4.52 11.21
N VAL A 114 -3.73 4.69 11.43
CA VAL A 114 -3.02 4.12 12.60
C VAL A 114 -3.48 4.82 13.86
N GLU A 115 -3.51 6.15 13.86
CA GLU A 115 -3.88 6.96 15.03
C GLU A 115 -5.33 6.71 15.46
N ALA A 116 -6.24 6.57 14.50
CA ALA A 116 -7.65 6.29 14.76
C ALA A 116 -7.86 4.91 15.43
N GLN A 117 -6.96 3.95 15.22
CA GLN A 117 -7.12 2.56 15.69
C GLN A 117 -6.19 2.21 16.85
N CYS A 118 -5.06 2.88 17.00
CA CYS A 118 -3.97 2.49 17.88
C CYS A 118 -3.36 3.69 18.61
N GLY A 119 -3.56 3.77 19.92
CA GLY A 119 -2.96 4.79 20.78
C GLY A 119 -1.50 4.52 21.14
N ARG A 120 -1.00 3.29 20.93
CA ARG A 120 0.39 2.90 21.21
C ARG A 120 1.10 2.48 19.94
N VAL A 121 1.98 3.35 19.45
CA VAL A 121 2.74 3.11 18.22
C VAL A 121 4.20 2.78 18.52
N TYR A 122 4.62 1.58 18.10
CA TYR A 122 6.02 1.19 17.97
C TYR A 122 6.55 1.64 16.60
N GLU A 123 7.42 2.64 16.60
CA GLU A 123 8.12 3.06 15.40
C GLU A 123 9.34 2.16 15.19
N LEU A 124 9.40 1.53 14.01
CA LEU A 124 10.54 0.74 13.58
C LEU A 124 11.36 1.60 12.60
N SER A 125 12.53 2.07 13.02
CA SER A 125 13.45 2.78 12.13
C SER A 125 14.14 1.75 11.25
N ASP A 126 13.75 1.72 9.98
CA ASP A 126 13.98 0.62 9.05
C ASP A 126 14.36 1.15 7.67
N THR A 127 15.55 1.73 7.57
CA THR A 127 16.07 2.33 6.33
C THR A 127 16.31 1.27 5.24
N TYR A 128 16.37 -0.01 5.60
CA TYR A 128 16.80 -1.10 4.72
C TYR A 128 15.74 -2.19 4.50
N GLY A 129 14.47 -1.97 4.88
CA GLY A 129 13.38 -2.92 4.64
C GLY A 129 13.52 -4.25 5.42
N LEU A 130 14.00 -4.19 6.64
CA LEU A 130 14.29 -5.32 7.53
C LEU A 130 13.11 -5.68 8.47
N ALA A 131 12.05 -4.87 8.52
CA ALA A 131 10.94 -5.06 9.47
C ALA A 131 10.18 -6.38 9.30
N HIS A 132 10.10 -6.91 8.07
CA HIS A 132 9.26 -8.06 7.73
C HIS A 132 9.37 -9.22 8.72
N THR A 133 10.60 -9.69 9.02
CA THR A 133 10.81 -10.84 9.91
C THR A 133 10.28 -10.58 11.33
N MET A 134 10.50 -9.38 11.87
CA MET A 134 9.98 -8.99 13.18
C MET A 134 8.45 -8.92 13.17
N LEU A 135 7.88 -8.28 12.14
CA LEU A 135 6.44 -8.11 12.00
C LEU A 135 5.71 -9.44 11.83
N THR A 136 6.25 -10.37 11.04
CA THR A 136 5.71 -11.73 10.91
C THR A 136 5.68 -12.47 12.25
N CYS A 137 6.76 -12.36 13.04
CA CYS A 137 6.81 -12.94 14.38
C CYS A 137 5.77 -12.29 15.33
N LEU A 138 5.60 -10.97 15.27
CA LEU A 138 4.62 -10.23 16.07
C LEU A 138 3.18 -10.59 15.69
N ALA A 139 2.88 -10.65 14.40
CA ALA A 139 1.57 -11.03 13.88
C ALA A 139 1.19 -12.46 14.30
N ALA A 140 2.12 -13.42 14.12
CA ALA A 140 1.90 -14.80 14.54
C ALA A 140 1.66 -14.92 16.05
N GLY A 141 2.45 -14.20 16.86
CA GLY A 141 2.26 -14.19 18.32
C GLY A 141 0.94 -13.56 18.76
N ALA A 142 0.52 -12.47 18.11
CA ALA A 142 -0.76 -11.82 18.40
C ALA A 142 -1.95 -12.70 18.03
N MET A 143 -1.93 -13.32 16.85
CA MET A 143 -2.96 -14.26 16.41
C MET A 143 -3.01 -15.50 17.31
N ALA A 144 -1.86 -16.04 17.72
CA ALA A 144 -1.82 -17.17 18.66
C ALA A 144 -2.41 -16.82 20.04
N ALA A 145 -2.38 -15.55 20.43
CA ALA A 145 -3.03 -15.05 21.64
C ALA A 145 -4.51 -14.66 21.41
N GLY A 146 -5.07 -14.90 20.22
CA GLY A 146 -6.48 -14.64 19.90
C GLY A 146 -6.80 -13.23 19.40
N HIS A 147 -5.79 -12.44 19.06
CA HIS A 147 -6.01 -11.09 18.53
C HIS A 147 -6.00 -11.08 17.00
N ASP A 148 -7.03 -10.47 16.41
CA ASP A 148 -7.04 -10.14 14.99
C ASP A 148 -5.97 -9.10 14.67
N VAL A 149 -5.36 -9.24 13.50
CA VAL A 149 -4.29 -8.39 13.02
C VAL A 149 -4.58 -7.84 11.64
N VAL A 150 -4.20 -6.59 11.42
CA VAL A 150 -4.13 -5.98 10.10
C VAL A 150 -2.67 -6.00 9.66
N ALA A 151 -2.35 -6.93 8.77
CA ALA A 151 -1.06 -7.00 8.12
C ALA A 151 -1.02 -5.97 6.99
N CYS A 152 -0.07 -5.03 7.04
CA CYS A 152 0.05 -3.99 6.02
C CYS A 152 1.26 -4.27 5.13
N PRO A 153 1.06 -4.74 3.88
CA PRO A 153 2.16 -5.00 2.97
C PRO A 153 2.83 -3.71 2.49
N ASP A 154 4.07 -3.84 2.04
CA ASP A 154 4.80 -2.79 1.34
C ASP A 154 4.24 -2.64 -0.08
N PRO A 155 3.99 -1.41 -0.57
CA PRO A 155 3.46 -1.19 -1.91
C PRO A 155 4.42 -1.62 -3.05
N LEU A 156 5.74 -1.62 -2.83
CA LEU A 156 6.73 -2.13 -3.77
C LEU A 156 6.98 -3.63 -3.60
N PHE A 157 6.74 -4.17 -2.41
CA PHE A 157 6.96 -5.58 -2.08
C PHE A 157 5.72 -6.19 -1.41
N PRO A 158 4.66 -6.51 -2.17
CA PRO A 158 3.38 -6.94 -1.62
C PRO A 158 3.42 -8.26 -0.85
N ASP A 159 4.46 -9.07 -1.05
CA ASP A 159 4.74 -10.30 -0.31
C ASP A 159 5.31 -10.02 1.09
N ARG A 160 5.73 -8.78 1.36
CA ARG A 160 6.36 -8.37 2.61
C ARG A 160 5.53 -7.37 3.38
N MET A 161 5.37 -7.65 4.67
CA MET A 161 4.78 -6.72 5.63
C MET A 161 5.71 -5.54 5.94
N ALA A 162 5.19 -4.32 5.83
CA ALA A 162 5.84 -3.07 6.26
C ALA A 162 5.26 -2.53 7.59
N HIS A 163 3.97 -2.78 7.85
CA HIS A 163 3.33 -2.36 9.11
C HIS A 163 2.39 -3.45 9.64
N LEU A 164 2.09 -3.38 10.94
CA LEU A 164 1.18 -4.29 11.61
C LEU A 164 0.31 -3.51 12.59
N LEU A 165 -1.01 -3.65 12.50
CA LEU A 165 -1.95 -3.11 13.48
C LEU A 165 -2.61 -4.25 14.25
N ILE A 166 -2.81 -4.04 15.55
CA ILE A 166 -3.54 -4.94 16.44
C ILE A 166 -4.58 -4.07 17.16
N PRO A 167 -5.73 -3.76 16.51
CA PRO A 167 -6.68 -2.77 17.01
C PRO A 167 -7.24 -3.10 18.40
N SER A 168 -7.50 -4.39 18.68
CA SER A 168 -8.01 -4.85 19.98
C SER A 168 -7.07 -4.54 21.17
N LEU A 169 -5.78 -4.35 20.91
CA LEU A 169 -4.76 -3.96 21.90
C LEU A 169 -4.38 -2.48 21.83
N SER A 170 -5.00 -1.73 20.92
CA SER A 170 -4.63 -0.35 20.58
C SER A 170 -3.12 -0.22 20.29
N LEU A 171 -2.56 -1.19 19.56
CA LEU A 171 -1.13 -1.37 19.37
C LEU A 171 -0.78 -1.45 17.88
N ALA A 172 0.19 -0.64 17.45
CA ALA A 172 0.68 -0.63 16.07
C ALA A 172 2.21 -0.75 16.02
N PHE A 173 2.71 -1.37 14.95
CA PHE A 173 4.11 -1.40 14.58
C PHE A 173 4.26 -0.81 13.18
N VAL A 174 4.95 0.32 13.08
CA VAL A 174 5.06 1.09 11.84
C VAL A 174 6.52 1.14 11.41
N SER A 175 6.86 0.46 10.31
CA SER A 175 8.14 0.70 9.63
C SER A 175 8.22 2.11 9.07
N THR A 176 9.37 2.75 9.27
CA THR A 176 9.63 4.13 8.87
C THR A 176 11.04 4.23 8.32
N ALA A 177 11.22 5.17 7.41
CA ALA A 177 12.51 5.55 6.88
C ALA A 177 12.73 7.05 7.13
N PRO A 178 13.98 7.55 7.15
CA PRO A 178 14.27 8.95 7.48
C PRO A 178 13.51 9.99 6.65
N GLU A 179 13.24 9.67 5.39
CA GLU A 179 12.48 10.49 4.43
C GLU A 179 10.98 10.59 4.77
N LEU A 180 10.43 9.61 5.48
CA LEU A 180 9.02 9.58 5.85
C LEU A 180 8.90 9.04 7.28
N PRO A 181 9.27 9.86 8.29
CA PRO A 181 9.23 9.47 9.68
C PRO A 181 7.80 9.42 10.21
N TRP A 182 7.62 8.76 11.35
CA TRP A 182 6.38 8.88 12.10
C TRP A 182 6.21 10.33 12.60
N PRO A 183 5.07 11.01 12.34
CA PRO A 183 4.92 12.44 12.59
C PRO A 183 4.81 12.82 14.06
N HIS A 184 4.51 11.86 14.94
CA HIS A 184 4.29 12.11 16.37
C HIS A 184 5.38 11.48 17.23
N ARG A 185 5.32 11.72 18.54
CA ARG A 185 6.18 11.00 19.48
C ARG A 185 5.72 9.54 19.56
N PRO A 186 6.56 8.55 19.19
CA PRO A 186 6.17 7.15 19.29
C PRO A 186 6.09 6.72 20.75
N TYR A 187 5.26 5.71 21.03
CA TYR A 187 5.25 5.04 22.33
C TYR A 187 6.62 4.39 22.61
N ARG A 188 7.18 3.72 21.60
CA ARG A 188 8.57 3.22 21.63
C ARG A 188 9.19 3.28 20.24
N ARG A 189 10.50 3.53 20.18
CA ARG A 189 11.30 3.45 18.95
C ARG A 189 12.23 2.24 18.99
N ILE A 190 12.25 1.47 17.91
CA ILE A 190 13.16 0.34 17.71
C ILE A 190 13.99 0.62 16.46
N ARG A 191 15.30 0.69 16.62
CA ARG A 191 16.23 0.90 15.51
C ARG A 191 16.58 -0.45 14.88
N LEU A 192 15.90 -0.82 13.80
CA LEU A 192 16.18 -2.07 13.07
C LEU A 192 17.54 -2.00 12.36
N ASP A 193 17.88 -0.83 11.83
CA ASP A 193 19.19 -0.58 11.20
C ASP A 193 20.37 -0.92 12.12
N ALA A 194 20.21 -0.72 13.44
CA ALA A 194 21.25 -1.00 14.42
C ALA A 194 21.36 -2.49 14.79
N MET A 195 20.43 -3.33 14.33
CA MET A 195 20.47 -4.79 14.54
C MET A 195 21.27 -5.51 13.47
N ALA A 196 21.39 -4.91 12.27
CA ALA A 196 22.20 -5.41 11.18
C ALA A 196 23.68 -5.51 11.57
N ASP A 197 24.43 -6.37 10.86
CA ASP A 197 25.84 -6.61 11.14
C ASP A 197 26.67 -5.32 10.90
N GLY A 198 27.34 -4.86 11.96
CA GLY A 198 28.12 -3.62 11.94
C GLY A 198 29.32 -3.65 10.98
N GLU A 199 29.96 -4.81 10.80
CA GLU A 199 31.07 -4.98 9.86
C GLU A 199 30.56 -4.94 8.41
N VAL A 200 29.42 -5.61 8.14
CA VAL A 200 28.78 -5.56 6.81
C VAL A 200 28.35 -4.12 6.48
N LEU A 201 27.73 -3.42 7.42
CA LEU A 201 27.35 -2.02 7.26
C LEU A 201 28.55 -1.12 6.99
N ARG A 202 29.65 -1.30 7.74
CA ARG A 202 30.88 -0.52 7.57
C ARG A 202 31.53 -0.76 6.21
N ARG A 203 31.70 -2.02 5.82
CA ARG A 203 32.32 -2.42 4.56
C ARG A 203 31.51 -1.96 3.35
N SER A 204 30.18 -2.01 3.45
CA SER A 204 29.27 -1.72 2.34
C SER A 204 28.72 -0.29 2.35
N ARG A 205 29.19 0.58 3.26
CA ARG A 205 28.64 1.94 3.48
C ARG A 205 28.50 2.77 2.20
N ALA A 206 29.50 2.70 1.32
CA ALA A 206 29.47 3.43 0.05
C ALA A 206 28.39 2.88 -0.90
N ARG A 207 28.30 1.55 -1.03
CA ARG A 207 27.26 0.87 -1.82
C ARG A 207 25.86 1.18 -1.29
N LEU A 208 25.64 1.07 0.02
CA LEU A 208 24.36 1.36 0.66
C LEU A 208 23.91 2.81 0.40
N ARG A 209 24.84 3.77 0.52
CA ARG A 209 24.55 5.18 0.23
C ARG A 209 24.23 5.42 -1.25
N PHE A 210 24.97 4.76 -2.14
CA PHE A 210 24.73 4.83 -3.58
C PHE A 210 23.35 4.27 -3.93
N SER A 211 23.04 3.03 -3.53
CA SER A 211 21.75 2.39 -3.78
C SER A 211 20.60 3.26 -3.28
N ARG A 212 20.68 3.78 -2.06
CA ARG A 212 19.63 4.67 -1.52
C ARG A 212 19.44 5.94 -2.35
N LYS A 213 20.54 6.58 -2.78
CA LYS A 213 20.46 7.81 -3.59
C LYS A 213 19.82 7.52 -4.96
N VAL A 214 20.19 6.41 -5.59
CA VAL A 214 19.65 6.03 -6.90
C VAL A 214 18.19 5.58 -6.77
N SER A 215 17.85 4.78 -5.75
CA SER A 215 16.47 4.36 -5.47
C SER A 215 15.56 5.59 -5.25
N ALA A 216 15.99 6.56 -4.45
CA ALA A 216 15.25 7.81 -4.24
C ALA A 216 15.01 8.59 -5.54
N ALA A 217 16.02 8.72 -6.40
CA ALA A 217 15.88 9.41 -7.68
C ALA A 217 14.96 8.66 -8.66
N LEU A 218 14.99 7.32 -8.64
CA LEU A 218 14.07 6.49 -9.43
C LEU A 218 12.63 6.61 -8.92
N LEU A 219 12.43 6.71 -7.60
CA LEU A 219 11.12 6.96 -7.00
C LEU A 219 10.57 8.33 -7.40
N GLU A 220 11.39 9.38 -7.35
CA GLU A 220 11.00 10.72 -7.82
C GLU A 220 10.59 10.69 -9.30
N GLU A 221 11.41 10.10 -10.19
CA GLU A 221 11.08 9.98 -11.61
C GLU A 221 9.80 9.16 -11.84
N ALA A 222 9.55 8.13 -11.03
CA ALA A 222 8.33 7.36 -11.11
C ALA A 222 7.10 8.21 -10.74
N VAL A 223 7.18 8.99 -9.66
CA VAL A 223 6.13 9.91 -9.22
C VAL A 223 5.86 10.97 -10.27
N ASP A 224 6.91 11.56 -10.86
CA ASP A 224 6.79 12.55 -11.94
C ASP A 224 6.12 11.95 -13.19
N ALA A 225 6.46 10.71 -13.53
CA ALA A 225 5.80 10.00 -14.63
C ALA A 225 4.32 9.71 -14.31
N LEU A 226 3.97 9.38 -13.07
CA LEU A 226 2.58 9.22 -12.64
C LEU A 226 1.83 10.57 -12.67
N ALA A 227 2.47 11.67 -12.28
CA ALA A 227 1.90 13.01 -12.35
C ALA A 227 1.62 13.44 -13.80
N GLN A 228 2.54 13.16 -14.72
CA GLN A 228 2.31 13.38 -16.17
C GLN A 228 1.15 12.52 -16.69
N ALA A 229 1.07 11.25 -16.26
CA ALA A 229 -0.06 10.39 -16.63
C ALA A 229 -1.39 10.94 -16.09
N LYS A 230 -1.42 11.43 -14.85
CA LYS A 230 -2.59 12.08 -14.24
C LYS A 230 -3.00 13.34 -15.00
N ALA A 231 -2.06 14.21 -15.35
CA ALA A 231 -2.37 15.42 -16.14
C ALA A 231 -2.98 15.09 -17.50
N MET A 232 -2.45 14.09 -18.22
CA MET A 232 -3.05 13.62 -19.48
C MET A 232 -4.43 13.00 -19.28
N HIS A 233 -4.63 12.29 -18.16
CA HIS A 233 -5.94 11.77 -17.79
C HIS A 233 -6.93 12.90 -17.48
N ASP A 234 -6.50 13.97 -16.82
CA ASP A 234 -7.33 15.12 -16.49
C ASP A 234 -7.76 15.90 -17.74
N GLU A 235 -6.86 16.04 -18.71
CA GLU A 235 -7.22 16.57 -20.03
C GLU A 235 -8.26 15.69 -20.73
N LEU A 236 -8.09 14.37 -20.68
CA LEU A 236 -9.03 13.43 -21.26
C LEU A 236 -10.41 13.49 -20.55
N GLU A 237 -10.42 13.55 -19.22
CA GLU A 237 -11.63 13.73 -18.42
C GLU A 237 -12.30 15.07 -18.73
N GLY A 238 -11.54 16.15 -18.91
CA GLY A 238 -12.07 17.46 -19.33
C GLY A 238 -12.79 17.43 -20.68
N LEU A 239 -12.36 16.55 -21.60
CA LEU A 239 -13.04 16.34 -22.88
C LEU A 239 -14.27 15.42 -22.77
N TYR A 240 -14.29 14.48 -21.83
CA TYR A 240 -15.41 13.54 -21.63
C TYR A 240 -16.52 14.11 -20.75
N ASN A 241 -16.17 14.69 -19.60
CA ASN A 241 -17.10 15.11 -18.55
C ASN A 241 -18.24 16.01 -19.06
N PRO A 242 -18.02 16.98 -19.98
CA PRO A 242 -19.11 17.80 -20.53
C PRO A 242 -20.14 17.01 -21.34
N HIS A 243 -19.81 15.77 -21.74
CA HIS A 243 -20.64 14.90 -22.57
C HIS A 243 -21.11 13.65 -21.81
N VAL A 244 -21.02 13.68 -20.48
CA VAL A 244 -21.58 12.66 -19.59
C VAL A 244 -22.76 13.25 -18.84
N ASP A 245 -23.91 12.58 -18.94
CA ASP A 245 -25.07 12.84 -18.10
C ASP A 245 -24.84 12.20 -16.72
N PHE A 246 -24.21 12.96 -15.82
CA PHE A 246 -23.90 12.49 -14.47
C PHE A 246 -25.15 12.26 -13.62
N ASP A 247 -26.22 13.02 -13.83
CA ASP A 247 -27.48 12.80 -13.11
C ASP A 247 -28.04 11.41 -13.42
N ARG A 248 -28.02 11.01 -14.69
CA ARG A 248 -28.40 9.66 -15.09
C ARG A 248 -27.45 8.58 -14.56
N VAL A 249 -26.14 8.87 -14.48
CA VAL A 249 -25.17 7.95 -13.84
C VAL A 249 -25.52 7.74 -12.37
N TYR A 250 -25.80 8.81 -11.62
CA TYR A 250 -26.17 8.72 -10.20
C TYR A 250 -27.50 8.00 -10.01
N GLN A 251 -28.52 8.32 -10.81
CA GLN A 251 -29.80 7.61 -10.78
C GLN A 251 -29.61 6.11 -11.03
N ARG A 252 -28.78 5.74 -12.01
CA ARG A 252 -28.48 4.33 -12.28
C ARG A 252 -27.77 3.65 -11.10
N GLY A 253 -26.92 4.40 -10.41
CA GLY A 253 -26.28 3.95 -9.17
C GLY A 253 -27.29 3.66 -8.06
N GLU A 254 -28.24 4.57 -7.84
CA GLU A 254 -29.31 4.41 -6.84
C GLU A 254 -30.19 3.19 -7.14
N GLU A 255 -30.62 3.02 -8.40
CA GLU A 255 -31.40 1.84 -8.83
C GLU A 255 -30.69 0.52 -8.50
N ILE A 256 -29.36 0.48 -8.70
CA ILE A 256 -28.55 -0.70 -8.40
C ILE A 256 -28.47 -0.93 -6.88
N VAL A 257 -28.27 0.13 -6.10
CA VAL A 257 -28.24 0.04 -4.63
C VAL A 257 -29.57 -0.47 -4.09
N GLU A 258 -30.69 0.08 -4.53
CA GLU A 258 -32.03 -0.36 -4.14
C GLU A 258 -32.27 -1.83 -4.51
N ALA A 259 -31.86 -2.25 -5.71
CA ALA A 259 -31.96 -3.64 -6.13
C ALA A 259 -31.17 -4.60 -5.23
N PHE A 260 -29.97 -4.20 -4.78
CA PHE A 260 -29.18 -4.99 -3.83
C PHE A 260 -29.84 -5.08 -2.45
N LEU A 261 -30.34 -3.97 -1.90
CA LEU A 261 -31.03 -3.95 -0.61
C LEU A 261 -32.29 -4.83 -0.63
N ALA A 262 -33.09 -4.76 -1.71
CA ALA A 262 -34.28 -5.59 -1.88
C ALA A 262 -33.98 -7.10 -2.01
N LEU A 263 -32.75 -7.48 -2.41
CA LEU A 263 -32.30 -8.87 -2.42
C LEU A 263 -31.83 -9.37 -1.05
N GLU A 264 -31.31 -8.48 -0.21
CA GLU A 264 -30.95 -8.81 1.18
C GLU A 264 -32.19 -9.02 2.05
N GLU A 265 -33.25 -8.23 1.87
CA GLU A 265 -34.53 -8.38 2.59
C GLU A 265 -35.29 -9.68 2.24
N ARG A 266 -34.95 -10.31 1.11
CA ARG A 266 -35.58 -11.56 0.63
C ARG A 266 -34.85 -12.83 1.09
N LYS A 267 -33.72 -12.71 1.78
CA LYS A 267 -32.94 -13.83 2.34
C LYS A 267 -33.23 -14.01 3.82
#